data_AF-A0A2W1N9R0-F1
#
_entry.id   AF-A0A2W1N9R0-F1
#
_cell.length_a   1.000
_cell.length_b   1.000
_cell.length_c   1.000
_cell.angle_alpha   90.00
_cell.angle_beta   90.00
_cell.angle_gamma   90.00
#
_symmetry.space_group_name_H-M   'P 1'
#
loop_
_entity.id
_entity.type
_entity.pdbx_description
1 polymer ?
#
loop_
_entity_poly.entity_id
_entity_poly.type
_entity_poly.pdbx_seq_one_letter_code
_entity_poly.pdbx_strand_id
1 'polypeptide(L)'
;MVGVPSVVIKDGKMKLNEIKRAKLTTDEVEVALRRVKVSDLKDVDVGIFESSGRFSTLLKPEQRSATKKDIQTILDVLAANGFRITEKKVTEVQPAGLFKEAYKEAKDADYKPNKP
;
A
#
# COMPACT_ATOMS: atom_id res chain seq x y z
N MET A 1 -4.81 -33.96 6.26
CA MET A 1 -5.98 -33.16 5.85
C MET A 1 -5.51 -31.72 5.69
N VAL A 2 -5.60 -31.13 4.50
CA VAL A 2 -5.34 -29.70 4.32
C VAL A 2 -6.58 -28.96 4.82
N GLY A 3 -6.42 -27.93 5.66
CA GLY A 3 -7.57 -27.16 6.16
C GLY A 3 -8.37 -26.55 5.00
N VAL A 4 -9.64 -26.20 5.22
CA VAL A 4 -10.44 -25.44 4.26
C VAL A 4 -10.34 -23.96 4.63
N PRO A 5 -10.05 -23.05 3.69
CA PRO A 5 -10.05 -21.63 3.99
C PRO A 5 -11.43 -21.17 4.47
N SER A 6 -11.47 -20.23 5.40
CA SER A 6 -12.70 -19.72 6.02
C SER A 6 -12.82 -18.21 5.85
N VAL A 7 -13.97 -17.77 5.36
CA VAL A 7 -14.29 -16.34 5.24
C VAL A 7 -14.78 -15.84 6.60
N VAL A 8 -13.90 -15.23 7.37
CA VAL A 8 -14.17 -14.79 8.74
C VAL A 8 -14.69 -13.35 8.83
N ILE A 9 -14.49 -12.54 7.78
CA ILE A 9 -15.02 -11.18 7.67
C ILE A 9 -15.65 -11.02 6.29
N LYS A 10 -16.82 -10.39 6.22
CA LYS A 10 -17.45 -9.97 4.97
C LYS A 10 -18.23 -8.67 5.16
N ASP A 11 -18.05 -7.72 4.24
CA ASP A 11 -18.70 -6.41 4.21
C ASP A 11 -18.56 -5.63 5.52
N GLY A 12 -17.36 -5.66 6.10
CA GLY A 12 -17.03 -5.00 7.36
C GLY A 12 -17.67 -5.63 8.60
N LYS A 13 -18.12 -6.88 8.51
CA LYS A 13 -18.75 -7.62 9.62
C LYS A 13 -18.05 -8.95 9.85
N MET A 14 -17.77 -9.25 11.13
CA MET A 14 -17.27 -10.56 11.53
C MET A 14 -18.34 -11.64 11.33
N LYS A 15 -17.92 -12.77 10.77
CA LYS A 15 -18.74 -13.96 10.59
C LYS A 15 -18.49 -14.91 11.76
N LEU A 16 -19.14 -14.65 12.89
CA LEU A 16 -18.91 -15.39 14.15
C LEU A 16 -19.04 -16.91 14.00
N ASN A 17 -19.99 -17.38 13.16
CA ASN A 17 -20.14 -18.81 12.86
C ASN A 17 -18.91 -19.38 12.14
N GLU A 18 -18.32 -18.63 11.22
CA GLU A 18 -17.13 -19.03 10.46
C GLU A 18 -15.88 -19.02 11.34
N ILE A 19 -15.75 -17.99 12.18
CA ILE A 19 -14.70 -17.86 13.19
C ILE A 19 -14.71 -19.05 14.15
N LYS A 20 -15.89 -19.40 14.68
CA LYS A 20 -16.06 -20.57 15.54
C LYS A 20 -15.72 -21.88 14.83
N ARG A 21 -16.14 -22.07 13.57
CA ARG A 21 -15.82 -23.27 12.79
C ARG A 21 -14.33 -23.38 12.47
N ALA A 22 -13.66 -22.25 12.26
CA ALA A 22 -12.22 -22.17 12.09
C ALA A 22 -11.43 -22.33 13.40
N LYS A 23 -12.13 -22.52 14.54
CA LYS A 23 -11.54 -22.59 15.89
C LYS A 23 -10.71 -21.36 16.26
N LEU A 24 -11.17 -20.19 15.81
CA LEU A 24 -10.57 -18.90 16.10
C LEU A 24 -11.41 -18.12 17.12
N THR A 25 -10.80 -17.15 17.78
CA THR A 25 -11.50 -16.09 18.53
C THR A 25 -11.61 -14.81 17.71
N THR A 26 -12.46 -13.88 18.15
CA THR A 26 -12.53 -12.54 17.56
C THR A 26 -11.20 -11.79 17.71
N ASP A 27 -10.53 -11.96 18.85
CA ASP A 27 -9.25 -11.31 19.14
C ASP A 27 -8.14 -11.78 18.19
N GLU A 28 -8.13 -13.07 17.82
CA GLU A 28 -7.19 -13.60 16.82
C GLU A 28 -7.43 -12.98 15.44
N VAL A 29 -8.68 -12.74 15.07
CA VAL A 29 -9.04 -12.04 13.83
C VAL A 29 -8.59 -10.58 13.88
N GLU A 30 -8.76 -9.89 15.01
CA GLU A 30 -8.27 -8.52 15.19
C GLU A 30 -6.74 -8.43 15.17
N VAL A 31 -6.04 -9.37 15.80
CA VAL A 31 -4.58 -9.49 15.70
C VAL A 31 -4.16 -9.67 14.25
N ALA A 32 -4.87 -10.51 13.49
CA ALA A 32 -4.59 -10.73 12.08
C ALA A 32 -4.79 -9.45 11.24
N LEU A 33 -5.86 -8.69 11.48
CA LEU A 33 -6.10 -7.39 10.86
C LEU A 33 -4.98 -6.38 11.15
N ARG A 34 -4.53 -6.29 12.41
CA ARG A 34 -3.40 -5.42 12.79
C ARG A 34 -2.12 -5.79 12.05
N ARG A 35 -1.83 -7.08 11.88
CA ARG A 35 -0.65 -7.56 11.13
C ARG A 35 -0.64 -7.13 9.67
N VAL A 36 -1.81 -7.02 9.05
CA VAL A 36 -1.97 -6.53 7.67
C VAL A 36 -2.25 -5.03 7.59
N LYS A 37 -2.01 -4.29 8.69
CA LYS A 37 -2.16 -2.84 8.79
C LYS A 37 -3.57 -2.32 8.53
N VAL A 38 -4.58 -3.11 8.91
CA VAL A 38 -5.98 -2.68 8.87
C VAL A 38 -6.43 -2.33 10.29
N SER A 39 -6.84 -1.09 10.49
CA SER A 39 -7.22 -0.54 11.80
C SER A 39 -8.72 -0.60 12.07
N ASP A 40 -9.56 -0.48 11.05
CA ASP A 40 -11.02 -0.57 11.19
C ASP A 40 -11.55 -1.77 10.42
N LEU A 41 -12.33 -2.60 11.11
CA LEU A 41 -13.05 -3.73 10.51
C LEU A 41 -13.95 -3.26 9.36
N LYS A 42 -14.54 -2.07 9.46
CA LYS A 42 -15.49 -1.53 8.47
C LYS A 42 -14.85 -1.30 7.10
N ASP A 43 -13.53 -1.18 7.04
CA ASP A 43 -12.78 -0.97 5.80
C ASP A 43 -12.58 -2.27 5.01
N VAL A 44 -12.86 -3.42 5.62
CA VAL A 44 -12.66 -4.75 5.02
C VAL A 44 -13.87 -5.16 4.20
N ASP A 45 -13.66 -5.54 2.94
CA ASP A 45 -14.65 -6.23 2.12
C ASP A 45 -14.66 -7.72 2.46
N VAL A 46 -13.50 -8.40 2.42
CA VAL A 46 -13.39 -9.81 2.81
C VAL A 46 -12.12 -10.07 3.62
N GLY A 47 -12.23 -10.90 4.66
CA GLY A 47 -11.10 -11.43 5.41
C GLY A 47 -11.16 -12.95 5.44
N ILE A 48 -10.08 -13.60 5.01
CA ILE A 48 -10.00 -15.04 4.80
C ILE A 48 -8.87 -15.61 5.65
N PHE A 49 -9.18 -16.63 6.44
CA PHE A 49 -8.18 -17.47 7.07
C PHE A 49 -7.89 -18.66 6.16
N GLU A 50 -6.67 -18.72 5.64
CA GLU A 50 -6.20 -19.77 4.76
C GLU A 50 -5.93 -21.07 5.52
N SER A 51 -5.96 -22.18 4.80
CA SER A 51 -5.59 -23.51 5.32
C SER A 51 -4.17 -23.59 5.89
N SER A 52 -3.30 -22.67 5.46
CA SER A 52 -1.93 -22.51 5.94
C SER A 52 -1.83 -21.77 7.28
N GLY A 53 -2.95 -21.31 7.87
CA GLY A 53 -2.96 -20.43 9.04
C GLY A 53 -2.59 -18.97 8.74
N ARG A 54 -2.50 -18.60 7.46
CA ARG A 54 -2.27 -17.20 7.05
C ARG A 54 -3.60 -16.47 6.94
N PHE A 55 -3.58 -15.17 7.21
CA PHE A 55 -4.71 -14.30 7.00
C PHE A 55 -4.50 -13.47 5.73
N SER A 56 -5.48 -13.48 4.84
CA SER A 56 -5.55 -12.63 3.64
C SER A 56 -6.77 -11.72 3.76
N THR A 57 -6.66 -10.50 3.24
CA THR A 57 -7.75 -9.50 3.32
C THR A 57 -7.85 -8.70 2.03
N LEU A 58 -9.07 -8.26 1.73
CA LEU A 58 -9.35 -7.30 0.68
C LEU A 58 -10.12 -6.13 1.28
N LEU A 59 -9.62 -4.92 1.07
CA LEU A 59 -10.31 -3.70 1.48
C LEU A 59 -11.48 -3.38 0.55
N LYS A 60 -12.45 -2.62 1.06
CA LYS A 60 -13.50 -2.02 0.24
C LYS A 60 -12.90 -1.07 -0.81
N PRO A 61 -13.51 -0.93 -1.99
CA PRO A 61 -12.94 -0.13 -3.09
C PRO A 61 -12.49 1.27 -2.68
N GLU A 62 -13.27 1.96 -1.86
CA GLU A 62 -13.01 3.31 -1.35
C GLU A 62 -11.83 3.41 -0.39
N GLN A 63 -11.40 2.29 0.20
CA GLN A 63 -10.26 2.20 1.13
C GLN A 63 -9.02 1.62 0.46
N ARG A 64 -9.09 1.20 -0.81
CA ARG A 64 -7.93 0.66 -1.54
C ARG A 64 -7.00 1.79 -1.96
N SER A 65 -5.70 1.53 -1.90
CA SER A 65 -4.70 2.42 -2.49
C SER A 65 -4.93 2.57 -3.98
N ALA A 66 -4.77 3.80 -4.48
CA ALA A 66 -4.84 4.06 -5.91
C ALA A 66 -3.79 3.25 -6.68
N THR A 67 -4.21 2.66 -7.79
CA THR A 67 -3.31 1.97 -8.71
C THR A 67 -2.70 2.96 -9.71
N LYS A 68 -1.65 2.52 -10.42
CA LYS A 68 -1.07 3.28 -11.53
C LYS A 68 -2.11 3.62 -12.61
N LYS A 69 -3.07 2.72 -12.84
CA LYS A 69 -4.14 2.92 -13.82
C LYS A 69 -5.13 3.99 -13.36
N ASP A 70 -5.45 4.04 -12.07
CA ASP A 70 -6.33 5.08 -11.53
C ASP A 70 -5.69 6.47 -11.72
N ILE A 71 -4.39 6.58 -11.45
CA ILE A 71 -3.61 7.80 -11.69
C ILE A 71 -3.62 8.16 -13.18
N GLN A 72 -3.34 7.21 -14.07
CA GLN A 72 -3.35 7.48 -15.51
C GLN A 72 -4.72 7.95 -16.00
N THR A 73 -5.79 7.33 -15.49
CA THR A 73 -7.17 7.72 -15.82
C THR A 73 -7.42 9.18 -15.40
N ILE A 74 -6.95 9.58 -14.22
CA ILE A 74 -7.03 10.97 -13.75
C ILE A 74 -6.23 11.90 -14.67
N LEU A 75 -5.00 11.53 -15.06
CA LEU A 75 -4.16 12.33 -15.96
C LEU A 75 -4.80 12.52 -17.35
N ASP A 76 -5.41 11.48 -17.90
CA ASP A 76 -6.10 11.53 -19.19
C ASP A 76 -7.32 12.45 -19.13
N VAL A 77 -8.11 12.35 -18.06
CA VAL A 77 -9.24 13.26 -17.81
C VAL A 77 -8.75 14.71 -17.68
N LEU A 78 -7.68 14.97 -16.94
CA LEU A 78 -7.11 16.31 -16.80
C LEU A 78 -6.63 16.88 -18.14
N ALA A 79 -5.92 16.07 -18.95
CA ALA A 79 -5.42 16.48 -20.26
C ALA A 79 -6.56 16.78 -21.25
N ALA A 80 -7.63 15.97 -21.22
CA ALA A 80 -8.83 16.18 -22.03
C ALA A 80 -9.56 17.49 -21.67
N ASN A 81 -9.43 17.94 -20.42
CA ASN A 81 -9.97 19.21 -19.92
C ASN A 81 -8.96 20.38 -20.01
N GLY A 82 -7.88 20.22 -20.78
CA GLY A 82 -6.90 21.28 -21.03
C GLY A 82 -5.88 21.50 -19.90
N PHE A 83 -5.92 20.71 -18.83
CA PHE A 83 -4.94 20.78 -17.75
C PHE A 83 -3.70 19.94 -18.10
N ARG A 84 -2.61 20.60 -18.52
CA ARG A 84 -1.36 19.92 -18.90
C ARG A 84 -0.33 20.13 -17.81
N ILE A 85 0.18 19.04 -17.24
CA ILE A 85 1.38 19.10 -16.41
C ILE A 85 2.56 19.32 -17.34
N THR A 86 3.02 20.56 -17.48
CA THR A 86 4.32 20.84 -18.09
C THR A 86 5.38 20.27 -17.17
N GLU A 87 6.24 19.39 -17.68
CA GLU A 87 7.45 19.02 -16.96
C GLU A 87 8.18 20.31 -16.57
N LYS A 88 8.12 20.70 -15.29
CA LYS A 88 9.24 21.41 -14.72
C LYS A 88 10.36 20.40 -14.79
N LYS A 89 11.18 20.50 -15.86
CA LYS A 89 12.55 19.98 -15.88
C LYS A 89 13.06 20.27 -14.47
N VAL A 90 13.38 19.22 -13.70
CA VAL A 90 14.07 19.40 -12.42
C VAL A 90 15.37 20.11 -12.81
N THR A 91 15.35 21.44 -12.78
CA THR A 91 16.52 22.26 -12.97
C THR A 91 17.45 21.82 -11.87
N GLU A 92 18.53 21.18 -12.29
CA GLU A 92 19.76 20.88 -11.56
C GLU A 92 19.70 21.48 -10.15
N VAL A 93 19.50 20.62 -9.14
CA VAL A 93 19.36 21.02 -7.75
C VAL A 93 20.59 21.87 -7.42
N GLN A 94 20.43 23.19 -7.39
CA GLN A 94 21.49 24.06 -6.92
C GLN A 94 21.64 23.76 -5.44
N PRO A 95 22.81 23.26 -5.01
CA PRO A 95 22.96 22.86 -3.63
C PRO A 95 22.69 24.06 -2.74
N ALA A 96 21.84 23.85 -1.73
CA ALA A 96 21.57 24.85 -0.71
C ALA A 96 22.91 25.38 -0.19
N GLY A 97 22.99 26.69 0.10
CA GLY A 97 24.27 27.39 0.33
C GLY A 97 25.21 26.70 1.32
N LEU A 98 24.63 25.99 2.29
CA LEU A 98 25.33 25.25 3.34
C LEU A 98 26.14 24.04 2.85
N PHE A 99 25.81 23.47 1.69
CA PHE A 99 26.43 22.24 1.20
C PHE A 99 27.35 22.44 0.00
N LYS A 100 27.55 23.68 -0.47
CA LYS A 100 28.29 23.97 -1.72
C LYS A 100 29.71 23.41 -1.74
N GLU A 101 30.38 23.34 -0.60
CA GLU A 101 31.76 22.85 -0.48
C GLU A 101 31.84 21.32 -0.62
N ALA A 102 30.93 20.59 0.05
CA ALA A 102 30.83 19.14 -0.06
C ALA A 102 30.54 18.67 -1.50
N TYR A 103 29.77 19.44 -2.28
CA TYR A 103 29.52 19.15 -3.69
C TYR A 103 30.70 19.48 -4.62
N LYS A 104 31.61 20.37 -4.23
CA LYS A 104 32.83 20.67 -4.98
C LYS A 104 33.87 19.58 -4.76
N GLU A 105 34.10 19.18 -3.52
CA GLU A 105 35.01 18.07 -3.18
C GLU A 105 34.61 16.77 -3.88
N ALA A 106 33.31 16.47 -3.96
CA ALA A 106 32.81 15.28 -4.63
C ALA A 106 33.00 15.29 -6.16
N LYS A 107 33.21 16.47 -6.79
CA LYS A 107 33.49 16.59 -8.22
C LYS A 107 34.99 16.56 -8.54
N ASP A 108 35.82 16.96 -7.59
CA ASP A 108 37.29 16.94 -7.73
C ASP A 108 37.88 15.56 -7.43
N ALA A 109 37.16 14.72 -6.68
CA ALA A 109 37.47 13.30 -6.57
C ALA A 109 36.77 12.52 -7.71
N ASP A 110 37.45 11.50 -8.27
CA ASP A 110 36.92 10.50 -9.22
C ASP A 110 35.82 9.62 -8.60
N TYR A 111 34.81 10.23 -7.97
CA TYR A 111 33.73 9.55 -7.30
C TYR A 111 32.76 9.00 -8.35
N LYS A 112 32.84 7.69 -8.58
CA LYS A 112 31.81 6.93 -9.29
C LYS A 112 30.80 6.44 -8.26
N PRO A 113 29.60 7.04 -8.15
CA PRO A 113 28.56 6.50 -7.28
C PRO A 113 28.22 5.09 -7.77
N ASN A 114 28.31 4.10 -6.87
CA ASN A 114 27.80 2.77 -7.18
C ASN A 114 26.31 2.88 -7.47
N LYS A 115 25.92 2.50 -8.68
CA LYS A 115 24.52 2.45 -9.10
C LYS A 115 23.82 1.36 -8.26
N PRO A 116 22.62 1.64 -7.70
CA PRO A 116 21.85 0.61 -7.00
C PRO A 116 21.42 -0.51 -7.95
#